data_AF-A0A173X8S4-F1
#
_entry.id   AF-A0A173X8S4-F1
#
_cell.length_a   1.000
_cell.length_b   1.000
_cell.length_c   1.000
_cell.angle_alpha   90.00
_cell.angle_beta   90.00
_cell.angle_gamma   90.00
#
_symmetry.space_group_name_H-M   'P 1'
#
loop_
_entity.id
_entity.type
_entity.pdbx_description
1 polymer ?
#
loop_
_entity_poly.entity_id
_entity_poly.type
_entity_poly.pdbx_seq_one_letter_code
_entity_poly.pdbx_strand_id
1 'polypeptide(L)'
;MKKFTKGMLIAAGIFGAVGIGLTAAGGVMGASMSELTGVKSLKRVLLVADGDYDYDDSDDYDDDDDYDDSDDYDSDDYDDSDDCDDSEDYACAVDENEEDGTVYQLKYQPTKLDIELKYDDLILEEGDSFCVRVYDDSGKNVTVKESSDTLKVRSTKKLSKNRKVCISYPEDVKLQELEIEMDAGTVYLNRDIETEKLSVEMGAGEFESKNPVTAREADLEIGTGSMTFADLSARKTDGECGLGELDLTLTGTQEDYNYDLECGVGNLDVGSDSYSGLGREKTISNKGADRKLDLECGMGNVSVDFSGKEHRDLQMS
;
A
#
# COMPACT_ATOMS: atom_id res chain seq x y z
N MET A 1 -28.12 1.09 -7.11
CA MET A 1 -27.53 -0.27 -7.03
C MET A 1 -26.28 -0.47 -7.91
N LYS A 2 -25.59 0.58 -8.38
CA LYS A 2 -24.27 0.46 -9.07
C LYS A 2 -23.08 1.03 -8.28
N LYS A 3 -23.34 1.71 -7.15
CA LYS A 3 -22.30 2.29 -6.27
C LYS A 3 -21.81 1.31 -5.19
N PHE A 4 -22.67 0.34 -4.82
CA PHE A 4 -22.34 -0.70 -3.84
C PHE A 4 -21.34 -1.74 -4.38
N THR A 5 -21.30 -1.94 -5.70
CA THR A 5 -20.42 -2.93 -6.33
C THR A 5 -18.98 -2.45 -6.47
N LYS A 6 -18.73 -1.14 -6.47
CA LYS A 6 -17.37 -0.58 -6.49
C LYS A 6 -16.72 -0.63 -5.10
N GLY A 7 -17.45 -0.24 -4.05
CA GLY A 7 -16.97 -0.40 -2.67
C GLY A 7 -16.76 -1.87 -2.26
N MET A 8 -17.55 -2.80 -2.80
CA MET A 8 -17.36 -4.24 -2.56
C MET A 8 -16.12 -4.82 -3.26
N LEU A 9 -15.63 -4.21 -4.35
CA LEU A 9 -14.41 -4.65 -5.03
C LEU A 9 -13.15 -4.15 -4.30
N ILE A 10 -13.19 -2.94 -3.77
CA ILE A 10 -12.13 -2.37 -2.92
C ILE A 10 -12.06 -3.15 -1.61
N ALA A 11 -13.21 -3.39 -0.96
CA ALA A 11 -13.29 -4.26 0.22
C ALA A 11 -12.83 -5.70 -0.06
N ALA A 12 -13.05 -6.25 -1.27
CA ALA A 12 -12.56 -7.58 -1.64
C ALA A 12 -11.03 -7.61 -1.84
N GLY A 13 -10.41 -6.50 -2.26
CA GLY A 13 -8.95 -6.32 -2.27
C GLY A 13 -8.38 -6.32 -0.85
N ILE A 14 -8.99 -5.54 0.04
CA ILE A 14 -8.62 -5.45 1.47
C ILE A 14 -8.76 -6.82 2.16
N PHE A 15 -9.86 -7.56 1.94
CA PHE A 15 -10.00 -8.93 2.48
C PHE A 15 -9.03 -9.95 1.85
N GLY A 16 -8.56 -9.71 0.62
CA GLY A 16 -7.51 -10.52 -0.02
C GLY A 16 -6.15 -10.35 0.66
N ALA A 17 -5.76 -9.10 0.94
CA ALA A 17 -4.51 -8.77 1.63
C ALA A 17 -4.53 -9.16 3.11
N VAL A 18 -5.63 -8.87 3.82
CA VAL A 18 -5.82 -9.25 5.23
C VAL A 18 -5.97 -10.77 5.40
N GLY A 19 -6.54 -11.48 4.43
CA GLY A 19 -6.67 -12.94 4.43
C GLY A 19 -5.32 -13.67 4.32
N ILE A 20 -4.38 -13.12 3.55
CA ILE A 20 -3.01 -13.67 3.44
C ILE A 20 -2.19 -13.30 4.69
N GLY A 21 -2.40 -12.11 5.26
CA GLY A 21 -1.79 -11.69 6.53
C GLY A 21 -2.22 -12.53 7.75
N LEU A 22 -3.51 -12.86 7.87
CA LEU A 22 -4.03 -13.73 8.95
C LEU A 22 -3.58 -15.20 8.81
N THR A 23 -3.31 -15.67 7.59
CA THR A 23 -2.77 -17.02 7.38
C THR A 23 -1.27 -17.10 7.73
N ALA A 24 -0.52 -16.01 7.58
CA ALA A 24 0.86 -15.90 8.03
C ALA A 24 0.96 -15.75 9.57
N ALA A 25 0.08 -14.95 10.20
CA ALA A 25 0.05 -14.79 11.66
C ALA A 25 -0.46 -16.06 12.40
N GLY A 26 -1.34 -16.85 11.79
CA GLY A 26 -1.76 -18.16 12.29
C GLY A 26 -0.68 -19.24 12.23
N GLY A 27 0.40 -19.03 11.48
CA GLY A 27 1.56 -19.93 11.41
C GLY A 27 2.63 -19.69 12.47
N VAL A 28 2.60 -18.56 13.18
CA VAL A 28 3.68 -18.14 14.10
C VAL A 28 3.25 -18.09 15.57
N MET A 29 1.95 -18.27 15.88
CA MET A 29 1.50 -18.64 17.22
C MET A 29 0.98 -20.07 17.22
N GLY A 30 1.71 -20.95 17.89
CA GLY A 30 1.59 -22.40 17.78
C GLY A 30 0.18 -22.96 18.01
N ALA A 31 -0.32 -23.66 16.99
CA ALA A 31 -1.10 -24.88 17.18
C ALA A 31 -0.22 -26.04 16.68
N SER A 32 0.33 -26.78 17.63
CA SER A 32 1.03 -28.04 17.38
C SER A 32 0.14 -28.98 16.57
N MET A 33 0.58 -29.33 15.35
CA MET A 33 0.06 -30.50 14.63
C MET A 33 0.58 -31.79 15.29
N SER A 34 0.08 -32.06 16.50
CA SER A 34 0.16 -33.33 17.19
C SER A 34 -1.19 -33.64 17.81
N GLU A 35 -2.24 -33.63 16.98
CA GLU A 35 -3.59 -34.14 17.29
C GLU A 35 -4.43 -34.12 15.99
N LEU A 36 -4.04 -34.89 14.97
CA LEU A 36 -4.89 -35.08 13.78
C LEU A 36 -4.55 -36.38 13.02
N THR A 37 -4.62 -37.49 13.74
CA THR A 37 -5.03 -38.78 13.17
C THR A 37 -6.26 -39.30 13.91
N GLY A 38 -7.35 -39.46 13.16
CA GLY A 38 -8.65 -39.93 13.61
C GLY A 38 -9.64 -38.77 13.73
N VAL A 39 -10.52 -38.50 12.76
CA VAL A 39 -11.50 -39.46 12.24
C VAL A 39 -11.92 -39.07 10.82
N LYS A 40 -11.53 -39.88 9.83
CA LYS A 40 -12.37 -40.05 8.64
C LYS A 40 -13.52 -40.97 9.03
N SER A 41 -14.73 -40.44 8.90
CA SER A 41 -16.02 -41.14 8.87
C SER A 41 -16.85 -41.16 10.17
N LEU A 42 -17.19 -39.97 10.66
CA LEU A 42 -18.54 -39.65 11.13
C LEU A 42 -19.52 -39.59 9.94
N LYS A 43 -19.56 -40.67 9.14
CA LYS A 43 -20.69 -40.93 8.26
C LYS A 43 -21.54 -42.00 8.92
N ARG A 44 -22.58 -41.49 9.59
CA ARG A 44 -23.90 -42.11 9.73
C ARG A 44 -24.14 -42.88 11.04
N VAL A 45 -24.65 -42.10 12.00
CA VAL A 45 -25.86 -42.41 12.79
C VAL A 45 -25.78 -43.56 13.81
N LEU A 46 -26.22 -43.25 15.03
CA LEU A 46 -26.67 -44.16 16.10
C LEU A 46 -25.58 -44.91 16.90
N LEU A 47 -25.46 -44.51 18.18
CA LEU A 47 -25.58 -45.37 19.36
C LEU A 47 -25.27 -46.88 19.19
N VAL A 48 -24.32 -47.38 19.99
CA VAL A 48 -24.50 -48.38 21.09
C VAL A 48 -23.24 -49.22 21.31
N ALA A 49 -22.91 -49.38 22.60
CA ALA A 49 -22.21 -50.48 23.29
C ALA A 49 -20.68 -50.57 23.30
N ASP A 50 -20.15 -50.36 24.52
CA ASP A 50 -19.22 -51.20 25.31
C ASP A 50 -18.00 -51.89 24.67
N GLY A 51 -16.89 -51.84 25.42
CA GLY A 51 -16.05 -53.03 25.62
C GLY A 51 -14.53 -52.82 25.48
N ASP A 52 -13.89 -52.52 26.60
CA ASP A 52 -12.58 -52.93 27.15
C ASP A 52 -11.40 -53.52 26.31
N TYR A 53 -10.19 -53.23 26.84
CA TYR A 53 -8.89 -53.97 26.88
C TYR A 53 -7.74 -53.65 25.88
N ASP A 54 -6.70 -53.00 26.45
CA ASP A 54 -5.28 -53.38 26.65
C ASP A 54 -4.25 -53.67 25.51
N TYR A 55 -3.11 -52.93 25.65
CA TYR A 55 -1.65 -53.24 25.52
C TYR A 55 -1.07 -54.06 24.33
N ASP A 56 -0.03 -53.53 23.64
CA ASP A 56 1.43 -53.79 23.86
C ASP A 56 2.37 -53.38 22.69
N ASP A 57 3.62 -53.08 23.06
CA ASP A 57 4.95 -53.26 22.38
C ASP A 57 5.51 -52.35 21.23
N SER A 58 6.46 -51.46 21.62
CA SER A 58 7.96 -51.51 21.47
C SER A 58 8.78 -51.43 20.15
N ASP A 59 10.01 -50.89 20.33
CA ASP A 59 11.32 -51.00 19.60
C ASP A 59 11.56 -50.15 18.31
N ASP A 60 12.74 -49.60 17.95
CA ASP A 60 14.05 -49.26 18.57
C ASP A 60 14.92 -48.45 17.53
N TYR A 61 16.13 -48.03 17.94
CA TYR A 61 17.08 -47.01 17.42
C TYR A 61 18.05 -47.31 16.22
N ASP A 62 18.82 -46.25 15.84
CA ASP A 62 20.17 -46.14 15.18
C ASP A 62 20.23 -46.15 13.62
N ASP A 63 21.14 -45.49 12.86
CA ASP A 63 22.50 -44.95 13.08
C ASP A 63 22.95 -44.02 11.88
N ASP A 64 24.12 -43.38 12.02
CA ASP A 64 24.81 -42.32 11.24
C ASP A 64 25.24 -42.55 9.74
N ASP A 65 25.62 -41.46 9.05
CA ASP A 65 26.89 -41.24 8.26
C ASP A 65 26.80 -40.45 6.91
N ASP A 66 27.86 -39.65 6.71
CA ASP A 66 28.19 -38.59 5.72
C ASP A 66 28.28 -38.96 4.20
N TYR A 67 28.25 -37.94 3.31
CA TYR A 67 29.30 -37.55 2.32
C TYR A 67 28.78 -36.70 1.12
N ASP A 68 29.61 -35.72 0.73
CA ASP A 68 29.58 -34.81 -0.43
C ASP A 68 29.30 -35.44 -1.81
N ASP A 69 28.66 -34.68 -2.73
CA ASP A 69 29.23 -34.44 -4.07
C ASP A 69 28.62 -33.21 -4.77
N SER A 70 29.50 -32.46 -5.41
CA SER A 70 29.30 -31.40 -6.40
C SER A 70 28.49 -31.86 -7.63
N ASP A 71 27.76 -30.93 -8.27
CA ASP A 71 27.94 -30.61 -9.70
C ASP A 71 26.94 -29.53 -10.18
N ASP A 72 27.50 -28.47 -10.77
CA ASP A 72 26.85 -27.50 -11.65
C ASP A 72 26.11 -28.20 -12.80
N TYR A 73 25.01 -27.63 -13.32
CA TYR A 73 24.78 -27.36 -14.76
C TYR A 73 23.41 -26.66 -14.96
N ASP A 74 23.47 -25.56 -15.71
CA ASP A 74 22.37 -24.89 -16.40
C ASP A 74 21.39 -25.85 -17.08
N SER A 75 20.10 -25.52 -17.02
CA SER A 75 19.29 -25.49 -18.25
C SER A 75 18.11 -24.56 -18.04
N ASP A 76 18.10 -23.52 -18.86
CA ASP A 76 16.93 -22.76 -19.25
C ASP A 76 15.72 -23.67 -19.48
N ASP A 77 14.56 -23.26 -18.95
CA ASP A 77 13.29 -23.44 -19.65
C ASP A 77 12.40 -22.24 -19.30
N TYR A 78 12.52 -21.25 -20.18
CA TYR A 78 11.50 -20.24 -20.42
C TYR A 78 10.22 -20.94 -20.86
N ASP A 79 9.19 -20.89 -20.02
CA ASP A 79 7.82 -21.03 -20.48
C ASP A 79 6.90 -20.28 -19.52
N ASP A 80 6.73 -18.98 -19.78
CA ASP A 80 5.51 -18.31 -19.38
C ASP A 80 5.03 -17.45 -20.55
N SER A 81 4.41 -18.16 -21.50
CA SER A 81 3.54 -17.59 -22.51
C SER A 81 2.26 -17.10 -21.84
N ASP A 82 2.29 -15.89 -21.31
CA ASP A 82 1.07 -15.10 -21.13
C ASP A 82 1.08 -13.93 -22.12
N ASP A 83 0.41 -14.18 -23.24
CA ASP A 83 -0.07 -13.18 -24.18
C ASP A 83 -0.98 -12.19 -23.44
N CYS A 84 -0.37 -11.12 -22.91
CA CYS A 84 -1.05 -9.86 -22.65
C CYS A 84 -0.54 -8.87 -23.69
N ASP A 85 -1.46 -8.36 -24.49
CA ASP A 85 -1.29 -7.26 -25.46
C ASP A 85 -0.86 -5.99 -24.69
N ASP A 86 0.39 -5.94 -24.24
CA ASP A 86 0.99 -4.85 -23.48
C ASP A 86 1.59 -3.87 -24.48
N SER A 87 0.81 -2.87 -24.89
CA SER A 87 1.28 -1.77 -25.75
C SER A 87 2.24 -0.81 -25.02
N GLU A 88 2.83 -1.25 -23.91
CA GLU A 88 3.68 -0.45 -23.03
C GLU A 88 5.15 -0.76 -23.30
N ASP A 89 5.91 0.27 -23.69
CA ASP A 89 7.33 0.14 -23.98
C ASP A 89 8.14 0.28 -22.68
N TYR A 90 9.17 -0.55 -22.51
CA TYR A 90 10.16 -0.33 -21.45
C TYR A 90 10.86 1.01 -21.68
N ALA A 91 10.92 1.85 -20.65
CA ALA A 91 11.64 3.11 -20.72
C ALA A 91 13.13 2.81 -20.97
N CYS A 92 13.74 3.55 -21.90
CA CYS A 92 15.15 3.35 -22.24
C CYS A 92 16.03 3.95 -21.14
N ALA A 93 16.84 3.12 -20.50
CA ALA A 93 17.87 3.59 -19.58
C ALA A 93 18.93 4.41 -20.34
N VAL A 94 19.37 5.50 -19.74
CA VAL A 94 20.50 6.32 -20.18
C VAL A 94 21.70 5.91 -19.31
N ASP A 95 22.80 5.50 -19.95
CA ASP A 95 24.04 5.16 -19.24
C ASP A 95 24.64 6.44 -18.62
N GLU A 96 24.36 6.66 -17.34
CA GLU A 96 25.09 7.60 -16.47
C GLU A 96 25.96 6.78 -15.49
N ASN A 97 27.03 7.38 -14.94
CA ASN A 97 28.03 6.66 -14.12
C ASN A 97 27.39 5.84 -12.98
N GLU A 98 28.02 4.74 -12.57
CA GLU A 98 27.55 3.84 -11.48
C GLU A 98 27.27 4.56 -10.14
N GLU A 99 27.87 5.74 -9.89
CA GLU A 99 27.62 6.53 -8.68
C GLU A 99 26.25 7.25 -8.68
N ASP A 100 25.62 7.41 -9.85
CA ASP A 100 24.43 8.25 -10.06
C ASP A 100 23.12 7.44 -10.27
N GLY A 101 23.21 6.10 -10.22
CA GLY A 101 22.08 5.18 -10.42
C GLY A 101 21.66 5.03 -11.89
N THR A 102 20.73 4.10 -12.15
CA THR A 102 20.15 3.90 -13.49
C THR A 102 19.10 4.96 -13.77
N VAL A 103 19.24 5.69 -14.87
CA VAL A 103 18.36 6.81 -15.23
C VAL A 103 17.45 6.42 -16.40
N TYR A 104 16.15 6.62 -16.25
CA TYR A 104 15.14 6.42 -17.28
C TYR A 104 14.57 7.77 -17.68
N GLN A 105 14.95 8.25 -18.86
CA GLN A 105 14.42 9.48 -19.43
C GLN A 105 13.14 9.17 -20.20
N LEU A 106 12.02 9.76 -19.78
CA LEU A 106 10.71 9.47 -20.37
C LEU A 106 10.50 10.28 -21.66
N LYS A 107 9.88 9.65 -22.66
CA LYS A 107 9.56 10.25 -23.96
C LYS A 107 8.24 11.00 -23.94
N TYR A 108 7.31 10.56 -23.09
CA TYR A 108 5.97 11.11 -22.98
C TYR A 108 5.78 11.83 -21.65
N GLN A 109 4.79 12.71 -21.59
CA GLN A 109 4.32 13.29 -20.33
C GLN A 109 3.11 12.47 -19.88
N PRO A 110 3.29 11.54 -18.92
CA PRO A 110 2.19 10.72 -18.44
C PRO A 110 1.15 11.58 -17.73
N THR A 111 -0.10 11.16 -17.85
CA THR A 111 -1.23 11.68 -17.06
C THR A 111 -1.57 10.77 -15.89
N LYS A 112 -0.99 9.57 -15.83
CA LYS A 112 -1.17 8.59 -14.76
C LYS A 112 0.18 8.09 -14.27
N LEU A 113 0.36 8.08 -12.96
CA LEU A 113 1.54 7.52 -12.31
C LEU A 113 1.07 6.34 -11.45
N ASP A 114 1.58 5.16 -11.75
CA ASP A 114 1.31 3.90 -11.04
C ASP A 114 2.65 3.39 -10.50
N ILE A 115 2.83 3.50 -9.19
CA ILE A 115 4.08 3.23 -8.50
C ILE A 115 3.84 2.14 -7.47
N GLU A 116 4.40 0.95 -7.70
CA GLU A 116 4.30 -0.20 -6.79
C GLU A 116 5.70 -0.60 -6.33
N LEU A 117 6.03 -0.27 -5.09
CA LEU A 117 7.35 -0.50 -4.51
C LEU A 117 7.25 -1.42 -3.29
N LYS A 118 8.36 -2.07 -2.92
CA LYS A 118 8.33 -3.12 -1.87
C LYS A 118 9.17 -2.74 -0.66
N TYR A 119 10.44 -2.43 -0.86
CA TYR A 119 11.39 -2.11 0.22
C TYR A 119 12.27 -0.97 -0.27
N ASP A 120 11.69 0.22 -0.34
CA ASP A 120 12.20 1.32 -1.15
C ASP A 120 12.00 2.66 -0.47
N ASP A 121 12.91 3.59 -0.75
CA ASP A 121 12.77 5.01 -0.44
C ASP A 121 12.38 5.73 -1.73
N LEU A 122 11.12 6.15 -1.84
CA LEU A 122 10.59 6.90 -2.99
C LEU A 122 10.69 8.40 -2.72
N ILE A 123 11.22 9.14 -3.69
CA ILE A 123 11.25 10.61 -3.66
C ILE A 123 10.62 11.14 -4.94
N LEU A 124 9.52 11.88 -4.80
CA LEU A 124 8.92 12.68 -5.85
C LEU A 124 9.47 14.11 -5.73
N GLU A 125 10.20 14.57 -6.74
CA GLU A 125 10.99 15.82 -6.67
C GLU A 125 10.93 16.67 -7.93
N GLU A 126 11.56 17.85 -7.85
CA GLU A 126 11.72 18.78 -8.96
C GLU A 126 12.55 18.19 -10.11
N GLY A 127 12.06 18.31 -11.33
CA GLY A 127 12.83 18.06 -12.54
C GLY A 127 12.36 18.91 -13.72
N ASP A 128 13.22 19.10 -14.71
CA ASP A 128 12.85 19.81 -15.94
C ASP A 128 11.90 18.99 -16.84
N SER A 129 11.85 17.68 -16.61
CA SER A 129 11.04 16.72 -17.35
C SER A 129 10.77 15.49 -16.49
N PHE A 130 9.84 14.64 -16.92
CA PHE A 130 9.61 13.36 -16.28
C PHE A 130 10.84 12.46 -16.43
N CYS A 131 11.43 12.06 -15.30
CA CYS A 131 12.59 11.18 -15.25
C CYS A 131 12.55 10.31 -14.00
N VAL A 132 12.83 9.02 -14.16
CA VAL A 132 12.96 8.06 -13.05
C VAL A 132 14.43 7.71 -12.87
N ARG A 133 14.94 7.83 -11.65
CA ARG A 133 16.32 7.48 -11.28
C ARG A 133 16.29 6.42 -10.19
N VAL A 134 16.96 5.30 -10.42
CA VAL A 134 16.99 4.15 -9.52
C VAL A 134 18.41 3.94 -9.02
N TYR A 135 18.62 4.09 -7.71
CA TYR A 135 19.91 3.88 -7.07
C TYR A 135 19.98 2.48 -6.47
N ASP A 136 20.38 1.49 -7.27
CA ASP A 136 20.62 0.12 -6.80
C ASP A 136 21.94 -0.44 -7.34
N ASP A 137 22.45 -1.48 -6.68
CA ASP A 137 23.72 -2.11 -7.03
C ASP A 137 23.68 -2.83 -8.41
N SER A 138 22.53 -2.92 -9.09
CA SER A 138 22.37 -3.83 -10.24
C SER A 138 21.45 -3.39 -11.39
N GLY A 139 20.70 -2.29 -11.27
CA GLY A 139 19.74 -1.77 -12.25
C GLY A 139 18.52 -2.65 -12.54
N LYS A 140 18.47 -3.87 -11.99
CA LYS A 140 17.57 -4.96 -12.47
C LYS A 140 16.32 -5.17 -11.62
N ASN A 141 16.24 -4.50 -10.47
CA ASN A 141 15.22 -4.82 -9.48
C ASN A 141 14.03 -3.84 -9.51
N VAL A 142 14.07 -2.83 -10.40
CA VAL A 142 12.94 -1.93 -10.72
C VAL A 142 12.66 -2.04 -12.21
N THR A 143 11.38 -2.17 -12.55
CA THR A 143 10.90 -2.04 -13.93
C THR A 143 10.27 -0.67 -14.11
N VAL A 144 10.67 0.04 -15.16
CA VAL A 144 10.06 1.31 -15.57
C VAL A 144 9.45 1.10 -16.95
N LYS A 145 8.12 1.14 -17.03
CA LYS A 145 7.37 1.06 -18.30
C LYS A 145 6.67 2.38 -18.55
N GLU A 146 6.77 2.86 -19.79
CA GLU A 146 6.11 4.09 -20.21
C GLU A 146 5.16 3.83 -21.37
N SER A 147 4.04 4.55 -21.35
CA SER A 147 3.10 4.69 -22.44
C SER A 147 2.76 6.15 -22.64
N SER A 148 1.95 6.44 -23.66
CA SER A 148 1.57 7.83 -23.96
C SER A 148 0.88 8.55 -22.80
N ASP A 149 0.20 7.83 -21.90
CA ASP A 149 -0.59 8.40 -20.81
C ASP A 149 -0.21 7.89 -19.41
N THR A 150 0.60 6.83 -19.31
CA THR A 150 0.86 6.11 -18.06
C THR A 150 2.35 5.84 -17.87
N LEU A 151 2.83 6.08 -16.67
CA LEU A 151 4.15 5.64 -16.19
C LEU A 151 3.95 4.61 -15.09
N LYS A 152 4.53 3.42 -15.28
CA LYS A 152 4.56 2.37 -14.26
C LYS A 152 5.97 2.17 -13.73
N VAL A 153 6.12 2.22 -12.41
CA VAL A 153 7.39 1.97 -11.71
C VAL A 153 7.17 0.84 -10.70
N ARG A 154 7.76 -0.33 -10.96
CA ARG A 154 7.48 -1.54 -10.15
C ARG A 154 8.73 -2.22 -9.62
N SER A 155 8.70 -2.58 -8.33
CA SER A 155 9.76 -3.38 -7.68
C SER A 155 9.60 -4.88 -7.95
N THR A 156 10.60 -5.50 -8.58
CA THR A 156 10.51 -6.91 -8.99
C THR A 156 10.92 -7.89 -7.88
N LYS A 157 11.77 -7.46 -6.93
CA LYS A 157 12.28 -8.31 -5.84
C LYS A 157 12.33 -7.59 -4.50
N LYS A 158 12.19 -8.35 -3.42
CA LYS A 158 12.49 -7.89 -2.05
C LYS A 158 14.00 -7.82 -1.86
N LEU A 159 14.50 -6.72 -1.32
CA LEU A 159 15.92 -6.49 -1.07
C LEU A 159 16.20 -6.44 0.44
N SER A 160 17.46 -6.72 0.82
CA SER A 160 17.90 -6.68 2.23
C SER A 160 18.23 -5.27 2.74
N LYS A 161 18.26 -4.29 1.84
CA LYS A 161 18.45 -2.87 2.11
C LYS A 161 17.44 -2.07 1.30
N ASN A 162 17.04 -0.92 1.84
CA ASN A 162 16.20 0.01 1.10
C ASN A 162 16.98 0.54 -0.10
N ARG A 163 16.31 0.50 -1.26
CA ARG A 163 16.79 1.11 -2.49
C ARG A 163 16.13 2.46 -2.66
N LYS A 164 16.85 3.44 -3.19
CA LYS A 164 16.31 4.77 -3.46
C LYS A 164 15.78 4.86 -4.89
N VAL A 165 14.55 5.34 -5.06
CA VAL A 165 13.90 5.63 -6.34
C VAL A 165 13.48 7.09 -6.34
N CYS A 166 13.95 7.86 -7.31
CA CYS A 166 13.57 9.26 -7.51
C CYS A 166 12.72 9.38 -8.77
N ILE A 167 11.58 10.06 -8.68
CA ILE A 167 10.75 10.45 -9.81
C ILE A 167 10.73 11.97 -9.84
N SER A 168 11.35 12.54 -10.85
CA SER A 168 11.38 13.99 -11.06
C SER A 168 10.39 14.39 -12.15
N TYR A 169 9.73 15.55 -12.01
CA TYR A 169 8.73 16.03 -12.96
C TYR A 169 8.64 17.56 -13.00
N PRO A 170 8.17 18.15 -14.12
CA PRO A 170 8.11 19.60 -14.30
C PRO A 170 7.15 20.30 -13.35
N GLU A 171 7.21 21.63 -13.32
CA GLU A 171 6.21 22.46 -12.64
C GLU A 171 4.83 22.30 -13.33
N ASP A 172 3.74 22.54 -12.59
CA ASP A 172 2.36 22.50 -13.10
C ASP A 172 1.90 21.16 -13.68
N VAL A 173 2.45 20.04 -13.21
CA VAL A 173 1.97 18.70 -13.60
C VAL A 173 0.53 18.48 -13.12
N LYS A 174 -0.32 18.05 -14.06
CA LYS A 174 -1.72 17.68 -13.80
C LYS A 174 -1.95 16.23 -14.18
N LEU A 175 -2.28 15.42 -13.19
CA LEU A 175 -2.52 14.01 -13.36
C LEU A 175 -4.02 13.71 -13.33
N GLN A 176 -4.41 12.67 -14.03
CA GLN A 176 -5.69 12.00 -13.82
C GLN A 176 -5.61 11.09 -12.58
N GLU A 177 -4.47 10.47 -12.34
CA GLU A 177 -4.29 9.47 -11.29
C GLU A 177 -2.83 9.47 -10.83
N LEU A 178 -2.64 9.52 -9.51
CA LEU A 178 -1.39 9.21 -8.84
C LEU A 178 -1.67 8.10 -7.84
N GLU A 179 -1.09 6.94 -8.09
CA GLU A 179 -1.19 5.74 -7.26
C GLU A 179 0.20 5.38 -6.75
N ILE A 180 0.33 5.30 -5.44
CA ILE A 180 1.57 4.93 -4.74
C ILE A 180 1.23 3.78 -3.79
N GLU A 181 1.66 2.59 -4.14
CA GLU A 181 1.61 1.40 -3.28
C GLU A 181 3.03 1.08 -2.80
N MET A 182 3.20 0.94 -1.49
CA MET A 182 4.48 0.59 -0.89
C MET A 182 4.32 -0.42 0.25
N ASP A 183 4.85 -1.64 0.07
CA ASP A 183 4.82 -2.66 1.15
C ASP A 183 5.53 -2.13 2.40
N ALA A 184 6.77 -1.66 2.24
CA ALA A 184 7.55 -1.05 3.31
C ALA A 184 8.57 -0.03 2.80
N GLY A 185 8.78 1.05 3.56
CA GLY A 185 9.80 2.05 3.22
C GLY A 185 9.40 3.48 3.55
N THR A 186 9.91 4.42 2.76
CA THR A 186 9.63 5.84 2.97
C THR A 186 9.25 6.51 1.66
N VAL A 187 8.21 7.33 1.67
CA VAL A 187 7.80 8.18 0.54
C VAL A 187 7.93 9.64 0.91
N TYR A 188 8.65 10.40 0.09
CA TYR A 188 8.72 11.86 0.20
C TYR A 188 8.12 12.51 -1.05
N LEU A 189 7.01 13.22 -0.87
CA LEU A 189 6.42 14.07 -1.89
C LEU A 189 6.92 15.52 -1.69
N ASN A 190 8.05 15.84 -2.32
CA ASN A 190 8.78 17.09 -2.15
C ASN A 190 8.49 18.11 -3.26
N ARG A 191 7.32 18.00 -3.91
CA ARG A 191 6.87 18.90 -4.97
C ARG A 191 5.36 18.96 -5.00
N ASP A 192 4.86 20.10 -5.44
CA ASP A 192 3.44 20.37 -5.60
C ASP A 192 2.83 19.42 -6.64
N ILE A 193 1.61 18.95 -6.38
CA ILE A 193 0.92 18.04 -7.29
C ILE A 193 -0.57 18.35 -7.40
N GLU A 194 -1.07 18.30 -8.64
CA GLU A 194 -2.48 18.36 -8.97
C GLU A 194 -2.91 17.03 -9.60
N THR A 195 -3.89 16.35 -9.02
CA THR A 195 -4.39 15.08 -9.56
C THR A 195 -5.91 14.94 -9.38
N GLU A 196 -6.64 14.36 -10.34
CA GLU A 196 -8.05 14.04 -10.09
C GLU A 196 -8.18 12.99 -8.98
N LYS A 197 -7.31 11.97 -8.97
CA LYS A 197 -7.29 10.96 -7.91
C LYS A 197 -5.90 10.79 -7.34
N LEU A 198 -5.82 10.79 -6.02
CA LEU A 198 -4.65 10.41 -5.26
C LEU A 198 -4.98 9.12 -4.49
N SER A 199 -4.23 8.06 -4.74
CA SER A 199 -4.26 6.82 -3.95
C SER A 199 -2.89 6.59 -3.35
N VAL A 200 -2.80 6.49 -2.03
CA VAL A 200 -1.56 6.19 -1.32
C VAL A 200 -1.82 5.05 -0.35
N GLU A 201 -1.21 3.90 -0.60
CA GLU A 201 -1.32 2.71 0.24
C GLU A 201 0.07 2.32 0.75
N MET A 202 0.26 2.41 2.06
CA MET A 202 1.53 2.12 2.73
C MET A 202 1.35 0.95 3.69
N GLY A 203 2.01 -0.18 3.45
CA GLY A 203 1.98 -1.33 4.35
C GLY A 203 2.67 -1.03 5.69
N ALA A 204 3.96 -0.66 5.66
CA ALA A 204 4.71 -0.26 6.84
C ALA A 204 5.77 0.81 6.55
N GLY A 205 5.68 2.00 7.14
CA GLY A 205 6.69 3.02 6.88
C GLY A 205 6.29 4.45 7.18
N GLU A 206 6.88 5.38 6.43
CA GLU A 206 6.63 6.81 6.56
C GLU A 206 6.27 7.40 5.21
N PHE A 207 5.18 8.17 5.16
CA PHE A 207 4.84 9.02 4.02
C PHE A 207 4.84 10.47 4.48
N GLU A 208 5.59 11.32 3.80
CA GLU A 208 5.63 12.75 4.11
C GLU A 208 5.42 13.60 2.84
N SER A 209 4.41 14.47 2.88
CA SER A 209 4.21 15.53 1.92
C SER A 209 4.28 16.89 2.61
N LYS A 210 5.34 17.64 2.33
CA LYS A 210 5.54 19.02 2.81
C LYS A 210 4.93 20.07 1.87
N ASN A 211 4.72 19.69 0.62
CA ASN A 211 4.28 20.57 -0.45
C ASN A 211 2.75 20.54 -0.64
N PRO A 212 2.17 21.58 -1.25
CA PRO A 212 0.76 21.58 -1.64
C PRO A 212 0.35 20.37 -2.49
N VAL A 213 -0.64 19.64 -2.01
CA VAL A 213 -1.32 18.58 -2.76
C VAL A 213 -2.74 19.03 -3.03
N THR A 214 -3.16 18.94 -4.30
CA THR A 214 -4.53 19.24 -4.72
C THR A 214 -5.11 18.03 -5.41
N ALA A 215 -6.19 17.48 -4.85
CA ALA A 215 -6.87 16.32 -5.37
C ALA A 215 -8.38 16.57 -5.52
N ARG A 216 -9.07 15.81 -6.38
CA ARG A 216 -10.53 15.74 -6.28
C ARG A 216 -10.93 14.68 -5.26
N GLU A 217 -10.37 13.49 -5.37
CA GLU A 217 -10.54 12.36 -4.45
C GLU A 217 -9.14 11.96 -3.95
N ALA A 218 -9.00 11.78 -2.63
CA ALA A 218 -7.77 11.34 -1.99
C ALA A 218 -8.08 10.15 -1.08
N ASP A 219 -7.59 8.98 -1.45
CA ASP A 219 -7.68 7.74 -0.69
C ASP A 219 -6.30 7.46 -0.08
N LEU A 220 -6.23 7.43 1.26
CA LEU A 220 -4.99 7.44 2.03
C LEU A 220 -5.01 6.30 3.05
N GLU A 221 -4.21 5.26 2.86
CA GLU A 221 -4.14 4.10 3.74
C GLU A 221 -2.72 3.90 4.28
N ILE A 222 -2.61 3.71 5.60
CA ILE A 222 -1.38 3.27 6.24
C ILE A 222 -1.63 2.11 7.19
N GLY A 223 -1.02 0.95 6.90
CA GLY A 223 -1.09 -0.24 7.72
C GLY A 223 -0.34 -0.08 9.05
N THR A 224 0.94 0.31 8.99
CA THR A 224 1.74 0.61 10.20
C THR A 224 2.74 1.74 9.97
N GLY A 225 2.76 2.76 10.82
CA GLY A 225 3.76 3.84 10.75
C GLY A 225 3.16 5.23 10.76
N SER A 226 3.69 6.17 9.97
CA SER A 226 3.22 7.56 9.94
C SER A 226 2.95 8.07 8.53
N MET A 227 1.85 8.80 8.35
CA MET A 227 1.55 9.51 7.10
C MET A 227 1.21 10.96 7.41
N THR A 228 1.90 11.89 6.76
CA THR A 228 1.72 13.33 6.97
C THR A 228 1.50 14.07 5.67
N PHE A 229 0.42 14.85 5.60
CA PHE A 229 0.20 15.86 4.56
C PHE A 229 0.12 17.25 5.19
N ALA A 230 1.12 18.10 4.93
CA ALA A 230 1.20 19.44 5.51
C ALA A 230 0.29 20.48 4.80
N ASP A 231 -0.20 20.21 3.59
CA ASP A 231 -1.10 21.10 2.87
C ASP A 231 -1.92 20.35 1.80
N LEU A 232 -3.03 19.72 2.21
CA LEU A 232 -3.92 18.96 1.33
C LEU A 232 -5.22 19.72 1.02
N SER A 233 -5.56 19.83 -0.26
CA SER A 233 -6.84 20.35 -0.74
C SER A 233 -7.54 19.28 -1.55
N ALA A 234 -8.53 18.62 -0.94
CA ALA A 234 -9.33 17.59 -1.59
C ALA A 234 -10.83 17.84 -1.41
N ARG A 235 -11.66 17.42 -2.37
CA ARG A 235 -13.13 17.46 -2.21
C ARG A 235 -13.64 16.28 -1.41
N LYS A 236 -13.04 15.12 -1.60
CA LYS A 236 -13.27 13.92 -0.80
C LYS A 236 -11.92 13.39 -0.32
N THR A 237 -11.83 13.10 0.96
CA THR A 237 -10.67 12.45 1.57
C THR A 237 -11.16 11.26 2.37
N ASP A 238 -10.60 10.10 2.09
CA ASP A 238 -10.80 8.85 2.81
C ASP A 238 -9.44 8.49 3.41
N GLY A 239 -9.35 8.44 4.74
CA GLY A 239 -8.10 8.23 5.47
C GLY A 239 -8.22 7.07 6.43
N GLU A 240 -7.42 6.03 6.23
CA GLU A 240 -7.40 4.82 7.04
C GLU A 240 -6.02 4.64 7.68
N CYS A 241 -6.00 4.54 9.00
CA CYS A 241 -4.79 4.30 9.78
C CYS A 241 -4.94 3.01 10.59
N GLY A 242 -4.26 1.95 10.18
CA GLY A 242 -4.23 0.65 10.85
C GLY A 242 -3.57 0.73 12.22
N LEU A 243 -2.24 0.91 12.26
CA LEU A 243 -1.45 1.07 13.49
C LEU A 243 -0.42 2.20 13.38
N GLY A 244 -0.69 3.37 13.93
CA GLY A 244 0.26 4.48 13.81
C GLY A 244 -0.34 5.88 13.87
N GLU A 245 0.14 6.75 13.00
CA GLU A 245 -0.21 8.17 12.97
C GLU A 245 -0.59 8.62 11.56
N LEU A 246 -1.73 9.31 11.42
CA LEU A 246 -2.15 9.98 10.20
C LEU A 246 -2.41 11.46 10.51
N ASP A 247 -1.54 12.34 10.02
CA ASP A 247 -1.60 13.77 10.26
C ASP A 247 -1.92 14.53 8.97
N LEU A 248 -3.10 15.15 8.91
CA LEU A 248 -3.58 15.88 7.75
C LEU A 248 -3.78 17.35 8.09
N THR A 249 -3.11 18.24 7.36
CA THR A 249 -3.44 19.67 7.37
C THR A 249 -4.21 20.00 6.10
N LEU A 250 -5.52 20.18 6.25
CA LEU A 250 -6.44 20.49 5.16
C LEU A 250 -6.56 21.99 4.90
N THR A 251 -6.88 22.37 3.67
CA THR A 251 -7.30 23.74 3.34
C THR A 251 -8.70 24.05 3.89
N GLY A 252 -9.09 25.32 3.93
CA GLY A 252 -10.37 25.78 4.44
C GLY A 252 -10.49 25.67 5.96
N THR A 253 -11.72 25.51 6.42
CA THR A 253 -12.11 25.48 7.83
C THR A 253 -12.90 24.23 8.16
N GLN A 254 -13.00 23.89 9.44
CA GLN A 254 -13.77 22.72 9.91
C GLN A 254 -15.26 22.75 9.47
N GLU A 255 -15.84 23.91 9.17
CA GLU A 255 -17.24 24.01 8.72
C GLU A 255 -17.43 23.68 7.23
N ASP A 256 -16.35 23.62 6.45
CA ASP A 256 -16.38 23.37 5.00
C ASP A 256 -16.54 21.86 4.66
N TYR A 257 -16.40 20.99 5.66
CA TYR A 257 -16.36 19.53 5.52
C TYR A 257 -17.51 18.85 6.25
N ASN A 258 -18.03 17.78 5.65
CA ASN A 258 -18.85 16.77 6.33
C ASN A 258 -17.95 15.61 6.76
N TYR A 259 -18.26 15.01 7.91
CA TYR A 259 -17.41 14.00 8.54
C TYR A 259 -18.13 12.68 8.72
N ASP A 260 -17.47 11.57 8.38
CA ASP A 260 -17.78 10.22 8.86
C ASP A 260 -16.53 9.67 9.54
N LEU A 261 -16.58 9.47 10.86
CA LEU A 261 -15.41 9.18 11.69
C LEU A 261 -15.58 7.87 12.43
N GLU A 262 -14.60 6.98 12.33
CA GLU A 262 -14.52 5.73 13.09
C GLU A 262 -13.18 5.63 13.84
N CYS A 263 -13.24 5.39 15.14
CA CYS A 263 -12.07 5.21 15.99
C CYS A 263 -12.17 3.90 16.76
N GLY A 264 -11.32 2.94 16.41
CA GLY A 264 -11.11 1.67 17.07
C GLY A 264 -10.45 1.85 18.43
N VAL A 265 -9.13 2.04 18.48
CA VAL A 265 -8.33 2.17 19.72
C VAL A 265 -7.33 3.30 19.61
N GLY A 266 -7.69 4.51 20.04
CA GLY A 266 -6.79 5.64 19.85
C GLY A 266 -7.42 7.00 20.08
N ASN A 267 -6.83 7.99 19.42
CA ASN A 267 -7.34 9.35 19.31
C ASN A 267 -7.64 9.66 17.86
N LEU A 268 -8.80 10.28 17.63
CA LEU A 268 -9.16 10.86 16.34
C LEU A 268 -9.53 12.30 16.63
N ASP A 269 -8.65 13.23 16.26
CA ASP A 269 -8.80 14.65 16.50
C ASP A 269 -9.10 15.37 15.17
N VAL A 270 -10.18 16.15 15.11
CA VAL A 270 -10.57 16.91 13.92
C VAL A 270 -10.81 18.37 14.34
N GLY A 271 -9.87 19.23 13.97
CA GLY A 271 -9.85 20.63 14.36
C GLY A 271 -9.83 20.77 15.88
N SER A 272 -10.86 21.40 16.44
CA SER A 272 -10.97 21.58 17.90
C SER A 272 -11.67 20.41 18.63
N ASP A 273 -12.20 19.44 17.89
CA ASP A 273 -12.96 18.33 18.45
C ASP A 273 -12.11 17.05 18.53
N SER A 274 -12.36 16.25 19.58
CA SER A 274 -11.65 14.99 19.83
C SER A 274 -12.63 13.84 20.02
N TYR A 275 -12.37 12.73 19.32
CA TYR A 275 -13.21 11.54 19.23
C TYR A 275 -12.50 10.29 19.76
N SER A 276 -11.65 10.44 20.79
CA SER A 276 -10.94 9.32 21.41
C SER A 276 -11.84 8.33 22.13
N GLY A 277 -11.45 7.05 22.13
CA GLY A 277 -12.13 6.00 22.86
C GLY A 277 -12.11 4.66 22.14
N LEU A 278 -12.76 3.65 22.73
CA LEU A 278 -12.88 2.32 22.14
C LEU A 278 -14.15 2.23 21.28
N GLY A 279 -13.99 2.01 19.97
CA GLY A 279 -15.07 1.71 19.03
C GLY A 279 -16.11 2.82 18.90
N ARG A 280 -15.66 4.06 18.64
CA ARG A 280 -16.54 5.22 18.45
C ARG A 280 -16.78 5.46 16.97
N GLU A 281 -18.03 5.73 16.64
CA GLU A 281 -18.45 6.18 15.31
C GLU A 281 -19.17 7.53 15.43
N LYS A 282 -18.92 8.44 14.50
CA LYS A 282 -19.53 9.77 14.46
C LYS A 282 -19.68 10.29 13.03
N THR A 283 -20.93 10.54 12.64
CA THR A 283 -21.26 11.35 11.45
C THR A 283 -21.63 12.78 11.84
N ILE A 284 -21.11 13.75 11.09
CA ILE A 284 -21.42 15.19 11.24
C ILE A 284 -21.68 15.76 9.85
N SER A 285 -22.81 16.48 9.71
CA SER A 285 -23.15 17.17 8.48
C SER A 285 -23.18 18.68 8.71
N ASN A 286 -22.21 19.38 8.14
CA ASN A 286 -22.11 20.83 8.25
C ASN A 286 -22.96 21.52 7.19
N LYS A 287 -23.60 22.61 7.58
CA LYS A 287 -24.53 23.30 6.67
C LYS A 287 -23.75 24.09 5.63
N GLY A 288 -23.85 23.69 4.38
CA GLY A 288 -23.20 24.38 3.26
C GLY A 288 -21.82 23.81 2.93
N ALA A 289 -21.34 22.84 3.70
CA ALA A 289 -20.15 22.05 3.39
C ALA A 289 -20.35 21.29 2.07
N ASP A 290 -19.41 21.44 1.15
CA ASP A 290 -19.37 20.74 -0.13
C ASP A 290 -18.21 19.72 -0.22
N ARG A 291 -17.46 19.55 0.88
CA ARG A 291 -16.38 18.56 1.03
C ARG A 291 -16.77 17.44 2.00
N LYS A 292 -16.10 16.30 1.86
CA LYS A 292 -16.31 15.09 2.66
C LYS A 292 -14.97 14.57 3.18
N LEU A 293 -14.97 14.17 4.44
CA LEU A 293 -13.84 13.60 5.14
C LEU A 293 -14.30 12.33 5.86
N ASP A 294 -13.81 11.20 5.40
CA ASP A 294 -14.10 9.87 5.92
C ASP A 294 -12.81 9.35 6.57
N LEU A 295 -12.82 9.09 7.88
CA LEU A 295 -11.60 8.75 8.62
C LEU A 295 -11.81 7.53 9.50
N GLU A 296 -10.92 6.55 9.36
CA GLU A 296 -10.90 5.33 10.16
C GLU A 296 -9.55 5.19 10.87
N CYS A 297 -9.60 5.12 12.20
CA CYS A 297 -8.43 4.88 13.03
C CYS A 297 -8.55 3.51 13.69
N GLY A 298 -7.83 2.50 13.21
CA GLY A 298 -7.72 1.18 13.82
C GLY A 298 -7.11 1.24 15.22
N MET A 299 -5.81 1.56 15.30
CA MET A 299 -5.07 1.75 16.54
C MET A 299 -4.02 2.85 16.41
N GLY A 300 -4.13 3.96 17.16
CA GLY A 300 -3.14 5.04 17.07
C GLY A 300 -3.73 6.43 17.16
N ASN A 301 -3.22 7.35 16.35
CA ASN A 301 -3.67 8.74 16.32
C ASN A 301 -3.99 9.18 14.88
N VAL A 302 -5.17 9.71 14.65
CA VAL A 302 -5.50 10.45 13.42
C VAL A 302 -5.74 11.89 13.82
N SER A 303 -5.00 12.83 13.25
CA SER A 303 -5.14 14.26 13.52
C SER A 303 -5.42 15.02 12.24
N VAL A 304 -6.45 15.86 12.26
CA VAL A 304 -6.79 16.74 11.15
C VAL A 304 -6.82 18.18 11.62
N ASP A 305 -5.90 18.97 11.07
CA ASP A 305 -5.83 20.41 11.23
C ASP A 305 -6.40 21.14 10.01
N PHE A 306 -6.93 22.35 10.23
CA PHE A 306 -7.44 23.21 9.16
C PHE A 306 -6.61 24.48 9.07
N SER A 307 -5.97 24.69 7.93
CA SER A 307 -5.05 25.81 7.72
C SER A 307 -5.73 27.17 7.55
N GLY A 308 -7.03 27.21 7.25
CA GLY A 308 -7.77 28.44 6.92
C GLY A 308 -7.43 29.04 5.55
N LYS A 309 -6.52 28.42 4.79
CA LYS A 309 -6.22 28.83 3.40
C LYS A 309 -7.42 28.57 2.50
N GLU A 310 -7.59 29.36 1.45
CA GLU A 310 -8.61 29.06 0.44
C GLU A 310 -8.38 27.69 -0.19
N HIS A 311 -9.47 26.99 -0.50
CA HIS A 311 -9.38 25.72 -1.19
C HIS A 311 -8.80 25.89 -2.59
N ARG A 312 -7.94 24.94 -2.96
CA ARG A 312 -7.50 24.76 -4.34
C ARG A 312 -8.44 23.75 -4.99
N ASP A 313 -9.10 24.17 -6.07
CA ASP A 313 -9.94 23.30 -6.88
C ASP A 313 -9.25 23.07 -8.22
N LEU A 314 -9.28 21.82 -8.70
CA LEU A 314 -8.87 21.50 -10.06
C LEU A 314 -9.78 22.24 -11.03
N GLN A 315 -9.20 23.02 -11.93
CA GLN A 315 -9.98 23.64 -13.00
C GLN A 315 -10.48 22.54 -13.92
N MET A 316 -11.80 22.33 -13.94
CA MET A 316 -12.43 21.46 -14.93
C MET A 316 -12.11 22.00 -16.32
N SER A 317 -11.32 21.26 -17.09
CA SER A 317 -11.11 21.52 -18.51
C SER A 317 -12.32 21.11 -19.35
#